data_AF-A0A7M3LT61-F1
#
_entry.id   AF-A0A7M3LT61-F1
#
_cell.length_a   1.000
_cell.length_b   1.000
_cell.length_c   1.000
_cell.angle_alpha   90.00
_cell.angle_beta   90.00
_cell.angle_gamma   90.00
#
_symmetry.space_group_name_H-M   'P 1'
#
loop_
_entity.id
_entity.type
_entity.pdbx_description
1 polymer ?
#
loop_
_entity_poly.entity_id
_entity_poly.type
_entity_poly.pdbx_seq_one_letter_code
_entity_poly.pdbx_strand_id
1 'polypeptide(L)'
;MIGGFATWRNVPITFDRVATPHETVQASNYLRVTPNNEKSPFAPNIEIGLYAEKTGKTTSTYGPRWTELGKHGGRTKAITAGVNPNKADRRNHTYLTIRKDKGHQWDVLYDFNQVGSTTDQLKVVLGLNRIDTGLEVMGPQYVNVPDIGDRMQFLDLNRTWHRIKTKNTAKVISLPGCGKQKKPPYCFKTRLTGGQSFTQWTVGKPRKQQAVPAAQETAPPAPTVSGSVPRVFNGVDQRALQQCLAKDPDACLNTVPGLSRCVRTARVCNATALHAVPSSADPVAPAGVSASAVRARAAASFAVAPEGVSVTSARTPAEFPVASVGPRVWTVKSSHTTPGLEKRGLRFTGFRATYSAQTGQLLEACWGQMCRS
;
A
#
# COMPACT_ATOMS: atom_id res chain seq x y z
N MET A 1 14.25 -9.11 -14.68
CA MET A 1 13.10 -8.24 -14.38
C MET A 1 13.54 -7.08 -13.50
N ILE A 2 13.14 -5.85 -13.82
CA ILE A 2 13.58 -4.61 -13.17
C ILE A 2 12.42 -3.71 -12.72
N GLY A 3 11.21 -4.25 -12.68
CA GLY A 3 10.03 -3.50 -12.27
C GLY A 3 8.84 -4.41 -12.03
N GLY A 4 7.99 -4.00 -11.11
CA GLY A 4 6.68 -4.59 -10.85
C GLY A 4 5.62 -3.52 -10.99
N PHE A 5 4.47 -3.88 -11.56
CA PHE A 5 3.32 -3.02 -11.70
C PHE A 5 2.08 -3.83 -11.35
N ALA A 6 1.31 -3.34 -10.40
CA ALA A 6 0.00 -3.87 -10.08
C ALA A 6 -1.08 -2.79 -10.12
N THR A 7 -2.28 -3.23 -10.44
CA THR A 7 -3.49 -2.42 -10.43
C THR A 7 -4.56 -3.16 -9.65
N TRP A 8 -5.22 -2.46 -8.76
CA TRP A 8 -6.47 -2.93 -8.15
C TRP A 8 -7.35 -1.75 -7.78
N ARG A 9 -8.62 -2.06 -7.48
CA ARG A 9 -9.62 -1.09 -7.08
C ARG A 9 -9.57 -0.84 -5.57
N ASN A 10 -9.58 0.41 -5.15
CA ASN A 10 -9.66 0.82 -3.74
C ASN A 10 -11.10 0.72 -3.23
N VAL A 11 -11.53 -0.50 -2.95
CA VAL A 11 -12.86 -0.83 -2.42
C VAL A 11 -12.91 -0.75 -0.87
N PRO A 12 -14.07 -0.42 -0.27
CA PRO A 12 -14.18 -0.32 1.18
C PRO A 12 -13.91 -1.65 1.89
N ILE A 13 -12.95 -1.62 2.83
CA ILE A 13 -12.69 -2.71 3.78
C ILE A 13 -13.31 -2.31 5.12
N THR A 14 -14.11 -3.21 5.72
CA THR A 14 -14.90 -2.88 6.93
C THR A 14 -14.49 -3.70 8.15
N PHE A 15 -14.71 -3.11 9.32
CA PHE A 15 -14.38 -3.68 10.62
C PHE A 15 -15.59 -3.60 11.56
N ASP A 16 -16.15 -4.74 11.98
CA ASP A 16 -17.38 -4.75 12.81
C ASP A 16 -17.10 -4.90 14.32
N ARG A 17 -15.89 -4.60 14.81
CA ARG A 17 -15.60 -4.57 16.27
C ARG A 17 -15.19 -3.18 16.75
N VAL A 18 -15.68 -2.81 17.93
CA VAL A 18 -15.41 -1.53 18.60
C VAL A 18 -14.15 -1.58 19.48
N ALA A 19 -13.49 -2.74 19.71
CA ALA A 19 -12.22 -2.77 20.45
C ALA A 19 -11.39 -4.03 20.17
N THR A 20 -10.10 -3.84 19.88
CA THR A 20 -9.09 -4.91 19.70
C THR A 20 -7.83 -4.55 20.51
N PRO A 21 -7.94 -4.36 21.85
CA PRO A 21 -6.89 -3.72 22.65
C PRO A 21 -5.54 -4.46 22.69
N HIS A 22 -5.51 -5.73 22.26
CA HIS A 22 -4.29 -6.55 22.22
C HIS A 22 -4.12 -7.32 20.90
N GLU A 23 -4.87 -6.95 19.86
CA GLU A 23 -4.84 -7.65 18.57
C GLU A 23 -4.70 -6.67 17.41
N THR A 24 -3.76 -6.95 16.51
CA THR A 24 -3.67 -6.25 15.22
C THR A 24 -4.79 -6.73 14.30
N VAL A 25 -5.68 -5.82 13.93
CA VAL A 25 -6.74 -6.08 12.95
C VAL A 25 -6.49 -5.24 11.70
N GLN A 26 -6.10 -5.92 10.63
CA GLN A 26 -5.61 -5.30 9.41
C GLN A 26 -5.95 -6.17 8.21
N ALA A 27 -6.23 -5.53 7.07
CA ALA A 27 -6.11 -6.15 5.76
C ALA A 27 -5.16 -5.34 4.89
N SER A 28 -4.35 -6.03 4.11
CA SER A 28 -3.43 -5.41 3.17
C SER A 28 -3.44 -6.13 1.84
N ASN A 29 -3.67 -5.37 0.78
CA ASN A 29 -3.54 -5.83 -0.59
C ASN A 29 -2.26 -5.23 -1.18
N TYR A 30 -1.34 -6.07 -1.65
CA TYR A 30 0.02 -5.61 -1.94
C TYR A 30 0.58 -6.15 -3.25
N LEU A 31 1.58 -5.42 -3.73
CA LEU A 31 2.61 -5.82 -4.68
C LEU A 31 3.92 -5.90 -3.90
N ARG A 32 4.61 -7.05 -3.99
CA ARG A 32 5.91 -7.25 -3.36
C ARG A 32 6.95 -7.65 -4.40
N VAL A 33 8.11 -7.01 -4.40
CA VAL A 33 9.28 -7.39 -5.18
C VAL A 33 10.34 -7.96 -4.24
N THR A 34 10.71 -9.21 -4.51
CA THR A 34 11.69 -9.94 -3.73
C THR A 34 12.86 -10.35 -4.65
N PRO A 35 14.09 -9.91 -4.37
CA PRO A 35 15.26 -10.33 -5.14
C PRO A 35 15.51 -11.84 -5.02
N ASN A 36 15.91 -12.48 -6.13
CA ASN A 36 16.00 -13.95 -6.23
C ASN A 36 17.29 -14.57 -5.65
N ASN A 37 18.11 -13.77 -4.97
CA ASN A 37 19.29 -14.27 -4.26
C ASN A 37 18.93 -14.92 -2.91
N GLU A 38 17.65 -14.93 -2.55
CA GLU A 38 17.21 -15.33 -1.23
C GLU A 38 16.33 -16.58 -1.33
N LYS A 39 16.65 -17.60 -0.54
CA LYS A 39 16.02 -18.93 -0.59
C LYS A 39 14.59 -18.97 -0.01
N SER A 40 14.02 -17.82 0.36
CA SER A 40 12.80 -17.73 1.17
C SER A 40 11.81 -16.68 0.64
N PRO A 41 10.48 -16.95 0.65
CA PRO A 41 9.44 -15.97 0.36
C PRO A 41 9.41 -14.78 1.32
N PHE A 42 10.16 -14.85 2.42
CA PHE A 42 10.24 -13.81 3.44
C PHE A 42 11.55 -13.01 3.37
N ALA A 43 12.33 -13.20 2.32
CA ALA A 43 13.54 -12.45 2.06
C ALA A 43 13.37 -10.93 2.13
N PRO A 44 14.47 -10.17 2.28
CA PRO A 44 14.45 -8.73 2.09
C PRO A 44 13.68 -8.36 0.81
N ASN A 45 12.76 -7.40 0.89
CA ASN A 45 11.82 -7.09 -0.17
C ASN A 45 11.36 -5.64 -0.14
N ILE A 46 10.68 -5.24 -1.21
CA ILE A 46 9.95 -3.98 -1.29
C ILE A 46 8.49 -4.32 -1.47
N GLU A 47 7.64 -3.82 -0.58
CA GLU A 47 6.21 -4.00 -0.63
C GLU A 47 5.53 -2.64 -0.81
N ILE A 48 4.61 -2.53 -1.76
CA ILE A 48 3.74 -1.38 -1.92
C ILE A 48 2.31 -1.90 -1.99
N GLY A 49 1.39 -1.31 -1.25
CA GLY A 49 0.05 -1.83 -1.16
C GLY A 49 -0.95 -0.87 -0.58
N LEU A 50 -2.21 -1.28 -0.62
CA LEU A 50 -3.32 -0.69 0.11
C LEU A 50 -3.42 -1.37 1.48
N TYR A 51 -3.58 -0.56 2.54
CA TYR A 51 -3.70 -1.05 3.89
C TYR A 51 -4.93 -0.45 4.56
N ALA A 52 -5.74 -1.32 5.17
CA ALA A 52 -6.81 -0.94 6.05
C ALA A 52 -6.53 -1.51 7.43
N GLU A 53 -6.56 -0.68 8.47
CA GLU A 53 -6.25 -1.08 9.84
C GLU A 53 -7.28 -0.51 10.80
N LYS A 54 -7.66 -1.31 11.81
CA LYS A 54 -8.42 -0.81 12.94
C LYS A 54 -7.49 -0.11 13.92
N THR A 55 -7.68 1.19 14.15
CA THR A 55 -6.70 2.03 14.87
C THR A 55 -7.15 2.51 16.24
N GLY A 56 -8.38 2.21 16.64
CA GLY A 56 -8.94 2.61 17.91
C GLY A 56 -10.36 2.07 18.06
N LYS A 57 -11.09 2.53 19.08
CA LYS A 57 -12.42 1.97 19.34
C LYS A 57 -13.41 2.27 18.21
N THR A 58 -13.46 3.52 17.79
CA THR A 58 -14.34 4.02 16.72
C THR A 58 -13.58 4.34 15.44
N THR A 59 -12.24 4.38 15.47
CA THR A 59 -11.42 4.81 14.33
C THR A 59 -10.85 3.64 13.54
N SER A 60 -10.63 3.87 12.25
CA SER A 60 -9.89 3.00 11.34
C SER A 60 -9.11 3.88 10.37
N THR A 61 -8.05 3.32 9.79
CA THR A 61 -7.27 3.99 8.76
C THR A 61 -7.28 3.17 7.50
N TYR A 62 -7.25 3.86 6.38
CA TYR A 62 -7.26 3.28 5.05
C TYR A 62 -6.28 4.08 4.21
N GLY A 63 -5.48 3.40 3.40
CA GLY A 63 -4.69 4.05 2.37
C GLY A 63 -3.43 3.30 1.98
N PRO A 64 -2.75 3.75 0.92
CA PRO A 64 -1.54 3.13 0.44
C PRO A 64 -0.36 3.43 1.34
N ARG A 65 0.56 2.48 1.42
CA ARG A 65 1.91 2.66 1.97
C ARG A 65 2.87 1.76 1.23
N TRP A 66 4.16 2.05 1.40
CA TRP A 66 5.21 1.14 0.99
C TRP A 66 6.14 0.82 2.15
N THR A 67 6.81 -0.32 2.04
CA THR A 67 7.74 -0.85 3.02
C THR A 67 8.97 -1.36 2.28
N GLU A 68 10.14 -0.94 2.73
CA GLU A 68 11.42 -1.55 2.40
C GLU A 68 11.86 -2.39 3.59
N LEU A 69 12.17 -3.65 3.31
CA LEU A 69 12.62 -4.61 4.31
C LEU A 69 14.03 -5.09 3.96
N GLY A 70 14.98 -4.78 4.83
CA GLY A 70 16.39 -5.16 4.70
C GLY A 70 16.78 -6.34 5.59
N LYS A 71 18.10 -6.57 5.66
CA LYS A 71 18.72 -7.51 6.62
C LYS A 71 18.90 -6.88 8.00
N HIS A 72 18.94 -5.55 8.07
CA HIS A 72 19.25 -4.80 9.29
C HIS A 72 18.05 -4.06 9.88
N GLY A 73 16.87 -4.25 9.30
CA GLY A 73 15.64 -3.62 9.76
C GLY A 73 14.67 -3.40 8.60
N GLY A 74 13.80 -2.41 8.75
CA GLY A 74 12.88 -1.99 7.71
C GLY A 74 12.44 -0.56 7.89
N ARG A 75 11.85 0.00 6.83
CA ARG A 75 11.26 1.33 6.79
C ARG A 75 9.92 1.25 6.07
N THR A 76 8.91 1.92 6.59
CA THR A 76 7.60 2.04 5.95
C THR A 76 7.19 3.50 5.89
N LYS A 77 6.53 3.90 4.80
CA LYS A 77 6.01 5.26 4.61
C LYS A 77 4.61 5.19 4.01
N ALA A 78 3.66 5.91 4.63
CA ALA A 78 2.35 6.13 4.06
C ALA A 78 2.45 6.98 2.79
N ILE A 79 1.63 6.66 1.82
CA ILE A 79 1.51 7.44 0.59
C ILE A 79 0.33 8.39 0.79
N THR A 80 0.64 9.65 1.03
CA THR A 80 -0.32 10.73 1.31
C THR A 80 -0.60 11.61 0.09
N ALA A 81 0.26 11.51 -0.94
CA ALA A 81 0.05 12.11 -2.26
C ALA A 81 -0.77 11.16 -3.14
N GLY A 82 -1.61 11.71 -4.03
CA GLY A 82 -2.48 10.91 -4.88
C GLY A 82 -3.91 11.41 -4.92
N VAL A 83 -4.75 10.75 -5.72
CA VAL A 83 -6.18 10.99 -5.68
C VAL A 83 -6.79 10.20 -4.52
N ASN A 84 -7.39 10.90 -3.55
CA ASN A 84 -8.07 10.30 -2.39
C ASN A 84 -7.28 9.13 -1.72
N PRO A 85 -5.97 9.27 -1.47
CA PRO A 85 -5.14 8.13 -1.10
C PRO A 85 -5.62 7.49 0.21
N ASN A 86 -6.23 8.25 1.12
CA ASN A 86 -6.74 7.75 2.39
C ASN A 86 -8.22 7.35 2.38
N LYS A 87 -8.88 7.25 1.22
CA LYS A 87 -10.31 6.89 1.11
C LYS A 87 -10.52 5.71 0.17
N ALA A 88 -11.53 4.89 0.48
CA ALA A 88 -12.01 3.87 -0.43
C ALA A 88 -12.87 4.51 -1.52
N ASP A 89 -12.23 4.99 -2.57
CA ASP A 89 -12.87 5.77 -3.63
C ASP A 89 -13.40 4.91 -4.79
N ARG A 90 -13.32 3.58 -4.68
CA ARG A 90 -13.74 2.62 -5.70
C ARG A 90 -13.10 2.83 -7.08
N ARG A 91 -11.96 3.52 -7.17
CA ARG A 91 -11.18 3.66 -8.41
C ARG A 91 -10.06 2.67 -8.45
N ASN A 92 -9.61 2.37 -9.66
CA ASN A 92 -8.36 1.64 -9.83
C ASN A 92 -7.19 2.58 -9.53
N HIS A 93 -6.25 2.11 -8.74
CA HIS A 93 -4.98 2.78 -8.50
C HIS A 93 -3.84 1.92 -9.00
N THR A 94 -2.73 2.58 -9.33
CA THR A 94 -1.54 1.91 -9.85
C THR A 94 -0.42 1.92 -8.83
N TYR A 95 0.21 0.76 -8.66
CA TYR A 95 1.25 0.50 -7.68
C TYR A 95 2.47 -0.01 -8.43
N LEU A 96 3.57 0.74 -8.44
CA LEU A 96 4.74 0.39 -9.21
C LEU A 96 6.00 0.45 -8.35
N THR A 97 6.93 -0.43 -8.67
CA THR A 97 8.31 -0.37 -8.21
C THR A 97 9.20 -0.52 -9.43
N ILE A 98 10.16 0.38 -9.62
CA ILE A 98 11.06 0.38 -10.78
C ILE A 98 12.49 0.52 -10.28
N ARG A 99 13.39 -0.35 -10.75
CA ARG A 99 14.80 -0.24 -10.42
C ARG A 99 15.39 1.03 -11.06
N LYS A 100 16.18 1.79 -10.29
CA LYS A 100 16.94 2.92 -10.83
C LYS A 100 17.99 2.46 -11.85
N ASP A 101 18.25 3.31 -12.83
CA ASP A 101 19.24 3.05 -13.89
C ASP A 101 20.66 2.90 -13.32
N LYS A 102 20.98 3.61 -12.24
CA LYS A 102 22.25 3.54 -11.52
C LYS A 102 22.04 2.99 -10.12
N GLY A 103 22.92 2.07 -9.70
CA GLY A 103 22.91 1.45 -8.37
C GLY A 103 21.90 0.31 -8.21
N HIS A 104 21.46 0.13 -6.96
CA HIS A 104 20.61 -0.98 -6.52
C HIS A 104 19.29 -0.52 -5.90
N GLN A 105 19.02 0.79 -5.94
CA GLN A 105 17.78 1.36 -5.41
C GLN A 105 16.62 1.16 -6.37
N TRP A 106 15.43 1.19 -5.81
CA TRP A 106 14.16 1.14 -6.50
C TRP A 106 13.37 2.40 -6.18
N ASP A 107 12.75 2.95 -7.21
CA ASP A 107 11.72 3.96 -7.09
C ASP A 107 10.37 3.29 -6.87
N VAL A 108 9.61 3.85 -5.94
CA VAL A 108 8.26 3.47 -5.61
C VAL A 108 7.34 4.52 -6.20
N LEU A 109 6.37 4.10 -7.01
CA LEU A 109 5.41 4.98 -7.65
C LEU A 109 3.97 4.56 -7.30
N TYR A 110 3.12 5.56 -7.11
CA TYR A 110 1.68 5.41 -6.89
C TYR A 110 0.93 6.34 -7.84
N ASP A 111 -0.08 5.82 -8.53
CA ASP A 111 -0.81 6.55 -9.59
C ASP A 111 0.14 7.22 -10.60
N PHE A 112 1.21 6.51 -10.94
CA PHE A 112 2.32 6.92 -11.82
C PHE A 112 3.20 8.07 -11.31
N ASN A 113 3.05 8.52 -10.06
CA ASN A 113 3.91 9.53 -9.44
C ASN A 113 4.92 8.86 -8.51
N GLN A 114 6.19 9.28 -8.53
CA GLN A 114 7.18 8.84 -7.55
C GLN A 114 6.77 9.30 -6.14
N VAL A 115 6.74 8.35 -5.20
CA VAL A 115 6.35 8.58 -3.79
C VAL A 115 7.44 8.17 -2.80
N GLY A 116 8.53 7.60 -3.31
CA GLY A 116 9.71 7.28 -2.51
C GLY A 116 10.77 6.55 -3.32
N SER A 117 11.93 6.37 -2.69
CA SER A 117 12.95 5.44 -3.14
C SER A 117 13.44 4.63 -1.94
N THR A 118 13.82 3.39 -2.19
CA THR A 118 14.53 2.55 -1.23
C THR A 118 15.87 3.17 -0.84
N THR A 119 16.29 2.99 0.41
CA THR A 119 17.52 3.57 0.97
C THR A 119 18.56 2.51 1.36
N ASP A 120 18.14 1.35 1.85
CA ASP A 120 19.02 0.27 2.30
C ASP A 120 19.00 -0.89 1.29
N GLN A 121 20.13 -1.08 0.63
CA GLN A 121 20.21 -1.76 -0.65
C GLN A 121 19.89 -3.25 -0.54
N LEU A 122 18.85 -3.68 -1.25
CA LEU A 122 18.78 -5.07 -1.68
C LEU A 122 19.65 -5.21 -2.93
N LYS A 123 20.79 -5.90 -2.83
CA LYS A 123 21.61 -6.20 -4.00
C LYS A 123 20.80 -7.07 -4.96
N VAL A 124 20.23 -6.43 -5.97
CA VAL A 124 19.53 -7.11 -7.06
C VAL A 124 20.58 -7.55 -8.07
N VAL A 125 20.87 -8.85 -8.10
CA VAL A 125 21.59 -9.45 -9.22
C VAL A 125 20.67 -9.42 -10.43
N LEU A 126 21.21 -9.06 -11.60
CA LEU A 126 20.47 -9.14 -12.86
C LEU A 126 19.93 -10.56 -13.04
N GLY A 127 18.61 -10.75 -12.97
CA GLY A 127 18.00 -12.08 -12.98
C GLY A 127 16.49 -12.12 -12.74
N LEU A 128 15.98 -13.32 -12.45
CA LEU A 128 14.56 -13.65 -12.23
C LEU A 128 14.10 -13.23 -10.82
N ASN A 129 13.97 -11.93 -10.55
CA ASN A 129 13.30 -11.48 -9.32
C ASN A 129 11.91 -12.14 -9.19
N ARG A 130 11.42 -12.26 -7.96
CA ARG A 130 10.06 -12.72 -7.68
C ARG A 130 9.17 -11.50 -7.49
N ILE A 131 7.98 -11.52 -8.08
CA ILE A 131 6.91 -10.59 -7.76
C ILE A 131 5.76 -11.39 -7.17
N ASP A 132 5.24 -10.91 -6.05
CA ASP A 132 4.01 -11.38 -5.45
C ASP A 132 2.94 -10.28 -5.52
N THR A 133 1.70 -10.68 -5.77
CA THR A 133 0.54 -9.89 -5.38
C THR A 133 -0.29 -10.72 -4.40
N GLY A 134 -0.84 -10.09 -3.37
CA GLY A 134 -1.34 -10.80 -2.21
C GLY A 134 -2.34 -10.00 -1.40
N LEU A 135 -3.33 -10.70 -0.84
CA LEU A 135 -4.13 -10.23 0.28
C LEU A 135 -3.65 -10.89 1.58
N GLU A 136 -3.22 -10.08 2.53
CA GLU A 136 -2.91 -10.52 3.89
C GLU A 136 -3.94 -9.96 4.87
N VAL A 137 -4.41 -10.79 5.81
CA VAL A 137 -5.38 -10.39 6.83
C VAL A 137 -4.94 -10.85 8.21
N MET A 138 -4.93 -9.91 9.16
CA MET A 138 -4.72 -10.13 10.59
C MET A 138 -6.02 -9.85 11.34
N GLY A 139 -6.35 -10.67 12.35
CA GLY A 139 -7.66 -10.65 12.99
C GLY A 139 -8.80 -11.05 12.04
N PRO A 140 -8.71 -12.20 11.35
CA PRO A 140 -9.60 -12.56 10.24
C PRO A 140 -11.10 -12.58 10.59
N GLN A 141 -11.46 -12.79 11.86
CA GLN A 141 -12.83 -12.78 12.35
C GLN A 141 -13.46 -11.38 12.44
N TYR A 142 -12.66 -10.32 12.36
CA TYR A 142 -13.10 -8.93 12.54
C TYR A 142 -13.07 -8.10 11.26
N VAL A 143 -12.54 -8.63 10.17
CA VAL A 143 -12.37 -7.90 8.90
C VAL A 143 -13.24 -8.52 7.82
N ASN A 144 -13.97 -7.69 7.10
CA ASN A 144 -14.59 -8.06 5.84
C ASN A 144 -13.84 -7.38 4.69
N VAL A 145 -13.27 -8.21 3.80
CA VAL A 145 -12.60 -7.73 2.59
C VAL A 145 -13.48 -8.13 1.40
N PRO A 146 -14.03 -7.16 0.64
CA PRO A 146 -14.72 -7.48 -0.61
C PRO A 146 -13.77 -8.15 -1.61
N ASP A 147 -14.31 -8.67 -2.71
CA ASP A 147 -13.48 -9.23 -3.77
C ASP A 147 -12.64 -8.12 -4.42
N ILE A 148 -11.31 -8.23 -4.31
CA ILE A 148 -10.33 -7.34 -4.95
C ILE A 148 -9.76 -8.09 -6.16
N GLY A 149 -9.72 -7.42 -7.31
CA GLY A 149 -9.14 -7.96 -8.54
C GLY A 149 -7.74 -7.40 -8.79
N ASP A 150 -6.73 -8.20 -8.50
CA ASP A 150 -5.32 -7.87 -8.68
C ASP A 150 -4.86 -8.17 -10.10
N ARG A 151 -4.35 -7.16 -10.78
CA ARG A 151 -3.75 -7.28 -12.11
C ARG A 151 -2.28 -6.95 -12.01
N MET A 152 -1.44 -7.68 -12.73
CA MET A 152 0.00 -7.62 -12.54
C MET A 152 0.77 -7.69 -13.85
N GLN A 153 1.77 -6.83 -13.95
CA GLN A 153 2.73 -6.76 -15.04
C GLN A 153 4.14 -6.66 -14.46
N PHE A 154 5.13 -6.99 -15.28
CA PHE A 154 6.53 -6.82 -14.93
C PHE A 154 7.30 -6.08 -16.01
N LEU A 155 8.37 -5.39 -15.59
CA LEU A 155 9.28 -4.69 -16.48
C LEU A 155 10.50 -5.59 -16.78
N ASP A 156 10.75 -5.87 -18.05
CA ASP A 156 11.94 -6.61 -18.47
C ASP A 156 13.19 -5.71 -18.56
N LEU A 157 14.35 -6.30 -18.86
CA LEU A 157 15.61 -5.56 -19.00
C LEU A 157 15.62 -4.58 -20.18
N ASN A 158 14.76 -4.81 -21.18
CA ASN A 158 14.57 -3.92 -22.33
C ASN A 158 13.58 -2.78 -22.00
N ARG A 159 13.19 -2.63 -20.74
CA ARG A 159 12.23 -1.62 -20.24
C ARG A 159 10.86 -1.72 -20.92
N THR A 160 10.44 -2.94 -21.25
CA THR A 160 9.11 -3.25 -21.78
C THR A 160 8.24 -3.89 -20.70
N TRP A 161 6.99 -3.42 -20.59
CA TRP A 161 6.02 -3.98 -19.65
C TRP A 161 5.33 -5.19 -20.26
N HIS A 162 5.30 -6.29 -19.51
CA HIS A 162 4.75 -7.56 -19.94
C HIS A 162 3.71 -8.07 -18.95
N ARG A 163 2.65 -8.70 -19.48
CA ARG A 163 1.78 -9.56 -18.68
C ARG A 163 2.51 -10.85 -18.33
N ILE A 164 2.24 -11.37 -17.14
CA ILE A 164 2.85 -12.60 -16.68
C ILE A 164 2.21 -13.79 -17.41
N LYS A 165 3.00 -14.76 -17.87
CA LYS A 165 2.46 -16.01 -18.43
C LYS A 165 1.84 -16.84 -17.30
N THR A 166 0.65 -17.40 -17.49
CA THR A 166 -0.06 -18.16 -16.44
C THR A 166 0.78 -19.32 -15.92
N LYS A 167 1.53 -20.01 -16.79
CA LYS A 167 2.45 -21.10 -16.41
C LYS A 167 3.60 -20.67 -15.48
N ASN A 168 3.89 -19.37 -15.41
CA ASN A 168 4.91 -18.79 -14.53
C ASN A 168 4.30 -18.23 -13.23
N THR A 169 3.06 -18.60 -12.90
CA THR A 169 2.40 -18.20 -11.67
C THR A 169 2.30 -19.37 -10.71
N ALA A 170 2.53 -19.10 -9.42
CA ALA A 170 2.27 -20.03 -8.34
C ALA A 170 1.23 -19.41 -7.40
N LYS A 171 0.31 -20.24 -6.90
CA LYS A 171 -0.72 -19.81 -5.96
C LYS A 171 -0.40 -20.36 -4.58
N VAL A 172 -0.28 -19.47 -3.59
CA VAL A 172 -0.11 -19.84 -2.19
C VAL A 172 -1.28 -19.28 -1.40
N ILE A 173 -1.99 -20.13 -0.64
CA ILE A 173 -3.10 -19.70 0.22
C ILE A 173 -2.92 -20.34 1.59
N SER A 174 -2.90 -19.54 2.65
CA SER A 174 -2.74 -20.01 4.02
C SER A 174 -4.05 -20.45 4.69
N LEU A 175 -5.19 -19.96 4.22
CA LEU A 175 -6.52 -20.39 4.66
C LEU A 175 -7.24 -21.15 3.53
N PRO A 176 -8.14 -22.09 3.84
CA PRO A 176 -8.89 -22.82 2.83
C PRO A 176 -9.79 -21.91 1.99
N GLY A 177 -10.14 -22.39 0.80
CA GLY A 177 -11.18 -21.76 -0.02
C GLY A 177 -12.55 -21.81 0.67
N CYS A 178 -13.32 -20.73 0.59
CA CYS A 178 -14.69 -20.71 1.11
C CYS A 178 -15.59 -21.70 0.34
N GLY A 179 -16.35 -22.52 1.07
CA GLY A 179 -17.26 -23.51 0.50
C GLY A 179 -18.22 -24.07 1.53
N LYS A 180 -18.90 -25.19 1.22
CA LYS A 180 -19.89 -25.82 2.12
C LYS A 180 -19.29 -26.21 3.47
N GLN A 181 -18.08 -26.80 3.45
CA GLN A 181 -17.37 -27.31 4.63
C GLN A 181 -16.52 -26.27 5.36
N LYS A 182 -15.99 -25.27 4.62
CA LYS A 182 -15.11 -24.22 5.16
C LYS A 182 -15.82 -22.88 5.00
N LYS A 183 -16.39 -22.38 6.09
CA LYS A 183 -17.24 -21.20 6.09
C LYS A 183 -16.48 -19.95 6.56
N PRO A 184 -16.96 -18.75 6.20
CA PRO A 184 -16.52 -17.49 6.83
C PRO A 184 -16.53 -17.58 8.37
N PRO A 185 -15.61 -16.91 9.08
CA PRO A 185 -14.63 -15.94 8.59
C PRO A 185 -13.23 -16.53 8.32
N TYR A 186 -12.99 -17.84 8.46
CA TYR A 186 -11.65 -18.44 8.35
C TYR A 186 -11.38 -19.08 6.98
N CYS A 187 -11.86 -18.44 5.91
CA CYS A 187 -11.63 -18.86 4.54
C CYS A 187 -11.43 -17.65 3.62
N PHE A 188 -10.91 -17.88 2.41
CA PHE A 188 -10.85 -16.88 1.34
C PHE A 188 -11.67 -17.31 0.13
N LYS A 189 -12.27 -16.35 -0.57
CA LYS A 189 -12.70 -16.52 -1.95
C LYS A 189 -11.52 -16.17 -2.84
N THR A 190 -11.17 -17.06 -3.77
CA THR A 190 -10.09 -16.78 -4.72
C THR A 190 -10.45 -17.30 -6.11
N ARG A 191 -10.09 -16.55 -7.15
CA ARG A 191 -10.24 -16.96 -8.55
C ARG A 191 -9.08 -16.42 -9.36
N LEU A 192 -8.40 -17.31 -10.09
CA LEU A 192 -7.40 -16.90 -11.07
C LEU A 192 -8.08 -16.83 -12.45
N THR A 193 -8.02 -15.68 -13.10
CA THR A 193 -8.59 -15.46 -14.43
C THR A 193 -7.46 -15.28 -15.44
N GLY A 194 -7.57 -15.98 -16.57
CA GLY A 194 -6.63 -15.87 -17.68
C GLY A 194 -6.71 -17.06 -18.64
N GLY A 195 -5.74 -17.10 -19.56
CA GLY A 195 -5.51 -18.20 -20.50
C GLY A 195 -4.03 -18.52 -20.51
N GLN A 196 -3.34 -18.24 -21.62
CA GLN A 196 -1.87 -18.33 -21.69
C GLN A 196 -1.17 -17.27 -20.82
N SER A 197 -1.83 -16.14 -20.57
CA SER A 197 -1.35 -15.05 -19.73
C SER A 197 -2.28 -14.79 -18.54
N PHE A 198 -1.66 -14.48 -17.41
CA PHE A 198 -2.29 -13.95 -16.21
C PHE A 198 -3.01 -12.66 -16.57
N THR A 199 -4.31 -12.61 -16.27
CA THR A 199 -5.11 -11.39 -16.46
C THR A 199 -5.46 -10.78 -15.12
N GLN A 200 -5.97 -11.59 -14.20
CA GLN A 200 -6.40 -11.10 -12.90
C GLN A 200 -6.39 -12.23 -11.87
N TRP A 201 -6.00 -11.93 -10.64
CA TRP A 201 -6.30 -12.75 -9.47
C TRP A 201 -7.33 -12.02 -8.62
N THR A 202 -8.52 -12.61 -8.48
CA THR A 202 -9.54 -12.09 -7.57
C THR A 202 -9.38 -12.78 -6.23
N VAL A 203 -9.29 -12.00 -5.15
CA VAL A 203 -9.25 -12.49 -3.78
C VAL A 203 -10.17 -11.67 -2.89
N GLY A 204 -10.90 -12.34 -2.01
CA GLY A 204 -11.80 -11.69 -1.06
C GLY A 204 -11.90 -12.49 0.21
N LYS A 205 -12.29 -11.80 1.29
CA LYS A 205 -12.46 -12.38 2.61
C LYS A 205 -13.85 -12.04 3.15
N PRO A 206 -14.86 -12.87 2.84
CA PRO A 206 -16.17 -12.70 3.45
C PRO A 206 -16.07 -12.92 4.96
N ARG A 207 -16.68 -12.02 5.74
CA ARG A 207 -16.81 -12.20 7.19
C ARG A 207 -18.03 -13.01 7.58
N LYS A 208 -19.18 -12.77 6.94
CA LYS A 208 -20.43 -13.52 7.13
C LYS A 208 -20.76 -14.31 5.87
N GLN A 209 -21.56 -15.36 6.03
CA GLN A 209 -22.14 -16.11 4.92
C GLN A 209 -23.28 -15.26 4.31
N GLN A 210 -22.93 -14.18 3.61
CA GLN A 210 -23.89 -13.38 2.83
C GLN A 210 -23.89 -13.87 1.39
N ALA A 211 -25.09 -14.16 0.87
CA ALA A 211 -25.35 -14.06 -0.55
C ALA A 211 -25.34 -12.57 -0.89
N VAL A 212 -24.20 -12.07 -1.37
CA VAL A 212 -24.09 -10.69 -1.84
C VAL A 212 -24.45 -10.71 -3.33
N PRO A 213 -25.56 -10.10 -3.77
CA PRO A 213 -25.76 -9.83 -5.18
C PRO A 213 -24.61 -8.92 -5.65
N ALA A 214 -24.09 -9.18 -6.86
CA ALA A 214 -23.09 -8.31 -7.46
C ALA A 214 -23.65 -6.89 -7.50
N ALA A 215 -23.15 -6.01 -6.62
CA ALA A 215 -23.52 -4.61 -6.70
C ALA A 215 -23.09 -4.13 -8.09
N GLN A 216 -24.02 -3.60 -8.88
CA GLN A 216 -23.66 -2.83 -10.07
C GLN A 216 -22.84 -1.63 -9.60
N GLU A 217 -21.52 -1.76 -9.73
CA GLU A 217 -20.54 -0.77 -9.31
C GLU A 217 -20.53 0.39 -10.32
N THR A 218 -21.34 1.41 -10.06
CA THR A 218 -21.16 2.71 -10.70
C THR A 218 -19.84 3.31 -10.23
N ALA A 219 -18.95 3.59 -11.19
CA ALA A 219 -17.73 4.35 -10.93
C ALA A 219 -18.12 5.73 -10.36
N PRO A 220 -17.55 6.16 -9.23
CA PRO A 220 -17.85 7.48 -8.70
C PRO A 220 -17.41 8.58 -9.69
N PRO A 221 -18.10 9.73 -9.71
CA PRO A 221 -17.80 10.83 -10.61
C PRO A 221 -16.33 11.24 -10.51
N ALA A 222 -15.73 11.66 -11.63
CA ALA A 222 -14.34 12.13 -11.68
C ALA A 222 -14.08 13.21 -10.60
N PRO A 223 -12.88 13.25 -9.99
CA PRO A 223 -12.62 14.21 -8.93
C PRO A 223 -12.71 15.62 -9.52
N THR A 224 -13.36 16.54 -8.80
CA THR A 224 -13.36 17.96 -9.16
C THR A 224 -11.93 18.47 -8.99
N VAL A 225 -11.29 18.82 -10.11
CA VAL A 225 -9.92 19.32 -10.10
C VAL A 225 -9.95 20.81 -9.78
N SER A 226 -9.42 21.19 -8.63
CA SER A 226 -9.28 22.60 -8.24
C SER A 226 -8.01 23.15 -8.91
N GLY A 227 -8.18 23.82 -10.05
CA GLY A 227 -7.10 24.44 -10.83
C GLY A 227 -6.96 23.87 -12.24
N SER A 228 -6.38 24.67 -13.15
CA SER A 228 -6.11 24.24 -14.52
C SER A 228 -4.91 23.29 -14.54
N VAL A 229 -5.17 21.98 -14.57
CA VAL A 229 -4.12 21.00 -14.85
C VAL A 229 -3.61 21.21 -16.29
N PRO A 230 -2.29 21.36 -16.52
CA PRO A 230 -1.75 21.50 -17.87
C PRO A 230 -2.18 20.33 -18.75
N ARG A 231 -2.53 20.61 -20.01
CA ARG A 231 -2.90 19.55 -20.98
C ARG A 231 -1.79 18.50 -21.12
N VAL A 232 -0.54 18.94 -21.13
CA VAL A 232 0.66 18.10 -21.10
C VAL A 232 1.48 18.46 -19.88
N PHE A 233 1.81 17.48 -19.04
CA PHE A 233 2.63 17.67 -17.84
C PHE A 233 3.76 16.65 -17.81
N ASN A 234 5.02 17.10 -17.69
CA ASN A 234 6.21 16.25 -17.81
C ASN A 234 6.21 15.34 -19.07
N GLY A 235 5.62 15.83 -20.16
CA GLY A 235 5.49 15.11 -21.44
C GLY A 235 4.30 14.15 -21.52
N VAL A 236 3.47 14.05 -20.47
CA VAL A 236 2.30 13.17 -20.41
C VAL A 236 1.02 13.93 -20.76
N ASP A 237 0.25 13.45 -21.72
CA ASP A 237 -1.10 13.95 -21.99
C ASP A 237 -2.03 13.61 -20.82
N GLN A 238 -2.41 14.63 -20.04
CA GLN A 238 -3.20 14.44 -18.82
C GLN A 238 -4.64 14.02 -19.12
N ARG A 239 -5.21 14.45 -20.25
CA ARG A 239 -6.57 14.05 -20.63
C ARG A 239 -6.59 12.57 -21.02
N ALA A 240 -5.64 12.14 -21.85
CA ALA A 240 -5.49 10.74 -22.22
C ALA A 240 -5.21 9.87 -20.99
N LEU A 241 -4.41 10.36 -20.04
CA LEU A 241 -4.14 9.68 -18.78
C LEU A 241 -5.42 9.45 -17.95
N GLN A 242 -6.23 10.49 -17.71
CA GLN A 242 -7.45 10.35 -16.91
C GLN A 242 -8.48 9.43 -17.60
N GLN A 243 -8.62 9.54 -18.92
CA GLN A 243 -9.47 8.63 -19.70
C GLN A 243 -9.02 7.17 -19.60
N CYS A 244 -7.71 6.95 -19.65
CA CYS A 244 -7.13 5.62 -19.53
C CYS A 244 -7.29 5.05 -18.11
N LEU A 245 -6.98 5.81 -17.06
CA LEU A 245 -7.20 5.41 -15.67
C LEU A 245 -8.66 5.04 -15.37
N ALA A 246 -9.61 5.72 -16.00
CA ALA A 246 -11.03 5.40 -15.85
C ALA A 246 -11.46 4.12 -16.59
N LYS A 247 -10.81 3.79 -17.72
CA LYS A 247 -11.22 2.70 -18.61
C LYS A 247 -10.41 1.42 -18.43
N ASP A 248 -9.09 1.51 -18.55
CA ASP A 248 -8.15 0.38 -18.49
C ASP A 248 -6.75 0.85 -18.00
N PRO A 249 -6.56 0.99 -16.67
CA PRO A 249 -5.30 1.43 -16.08
C PRO A 249 -4.08 0.59 -16.50
N ASP A 250 -4.29 -0.69 -16.81
CA ASP A 250 -3.22 -1.61 -17.17
C ASP A 250 -2.62 -1.29 -18.54
N ALA A 251 -3.42 -0.68 -19.42
CA ALA A 251 -2.98 -0.29 -20.76
C ALA A 251 -2.28 1.07 -20.79
N CYS A 252 -2.39 1.89 -19.74
CA CYS A 252 -1.97 3.29 -19.80
C CYS A 252 -0.49 3.50 -20.12
N LEU A 253 0.39 2.63 -19.62
CA LEU A 253 1.81 2.71 -19.92
C LEU A 253 2.11 2.53 -21.41
N ASN A 254 1.22 1.86 -22.15
CA ASN A 254 1.36 1.62 -23.58
C ASN A 254 0.55 2.61 -24.42
N THR A 255 -0.59 3.08 -23.92
CA THR A 255 -1.56 3.86 -24.71
C THR A 255 -1.49 5.37 -24.47
N VAL A 256 -1.04 5.82 -23.30
CA VAL A 256 -0.98 7.24 -22.97
C VAL A 256 0.34 7.84 -23.47
N PRO A 257 0.30 8.81 -24.39
CA PRO A 257 1.51 9.44 -24.91
C PRO A 257 2.37 10.03 -23.78
N GLY A 258 3.66 9.66 -23.79
CA GLY A 258 4.66 10.16 -22.85
C GLY A 258 4.65 9.53 -21.45
N LEU A 259 3.62 8.77 -21.08
CA LEU A 259 3.50 8.20 -19.73
C LEU A 259 4.66 7.23 -19.41
N SER A 260 4.95 6.29 -20.29
CA SER A 260 6.06 5.34 -20.10
C SER A 260 7.40 6.06 -19.92
N ARG A 261 7.66 7.11 -20.69
CA ARG A 261 8.88 7.92 -20.56
C ARG A 261 8.94 8.63 -19.21
N CYS A 262 7.85 9.24 -18.78
CA CYS A 262 7.77 9.93 -17.49
C CYS A 262 7.95 8.98 -16.30
N VAL A 263 7.31 7.81 -16.35
CA VAL A 263 7.40 6.76 -15.33
C VAL A 263 8.83 6.20 -15.23
N ARG A 264 9.50 5.97 -16.36
CA ARG A 264 10.90 5.51 -16.37
C ARG A 264 11.88 6.52 -15.78
N THR A 265 11.56 7.81 -15.81
CA THR A 265 12.39 8.86 -15.19
C THR A 265 11.92 9.21 -13.78
N ALA A 266 11.00 8.42 -13.21
CA ALA A 266 10.45 8.56 -11.87
C ALA A 266 9.99 10.00 -11.56
N ARG A 267 9.39 10.70 -12.53
CA ARG A 267 8.85 12.05 -12.32
C ARG A 267 7.42 12.00 -11.76
N VAL A 268 6.83 13.17 -11.54
CA VAL A 268 5.39 13.30 -11.38
C VAL A 268 4.74 13.24 -12.77
N CYS A 269 3.94 12.22 -13.03
CA CYS A 269 3.33 11.96 -14.33
C CYS A 269 1.81 12.22 -14.35
N ASN A 270 1.18 12.21 -13.19
CA ASN A 270 -0.24 12.47 -12.99
C ASN A 270 -0.41 13.75 -12.18
N ALA A 271 -0.59 14.87 -12.88
CA ALA A 271 -0.75 16.19 -12.26
C ALA A 271 -2.10 16.32 -11.54
N THR A 272 -3.16 15.66 -12.03
CA THR A 272 -4.47 15.63 -11.36
C THR A 272 -4.37 15.05 -9.95
N ALA A 273 -3.47 14.10 -9.73
CA ALA A 273 -3.20 13.52 -8.42
C ALA A 273 -2.46 14.46 -7.44
N LEU A 274 -1.87 15.56 -7.92
CA LEU A 274 -1.28 16.60 -7.06
C LEU A 274 -2.31 17.62 -6.56
N HIS A 275 -3.35 17.87 -7.36
CA HIS A 275 -4.37 18.90 -7.10
C HIS A 275 -5.69 18.33 -6.56
N ALA A 276 -5.71 17.03 -6.23
CA ALA A 276 -6.86 16.40 -5.60
C ALA A 276 -7.00 16.93 -4.17
N VAL A 277 -7.79 18.00 -4.00
CA VAL A 277 -8.22 18.48 -2.69
C VAL A 277 -9.13 17.40 -2.10
N PRO A 278 -8.94 16.97 -0.83
CA PRO A 278 -9.89 16.11 -0.18
C PRO A 278 -11.27 16.76 -0.24
N SER A 279 -12.25 16.07 -0.83
CA SER A 279 -13.64 16.55 -0.85
C SER A 279 -14.07 16.89 0.58
N SER A 280 -14.54 18.12 0.78
CA SER A 280 -14.94 18.73 2.05
C SER A 280 -16.17 18.09 2.71
N ALA A 281 -16.68 17.00 2.16
CA ALA A 281 -17.73 16.19 2.77
C ALA A 281 -17.12 15.12 3.69
N ASP A 282 -16.41 15.53 4.75
CA ASP A 282 -16.13 14.64 5.89
C ASP A 282 -17.00 15.08 7.08
N PRO A 283 -17.86 14.19 7.63
CA PRO A 283 -18.59 14.47 8.85
C PRO A 283 -17.60 14.58 10.02
N VAL A 284 -17.76 15.63 10.83
CA VAL A 284 -17.15 15.91 12.16
C VAL A 284 -15.74 15.33 12.34
N ALA A 285 -14.72 16.21 12.33
CA ALA A 285 -13.35 15.83 12.66
C ALA A 285 -13.34 14.95 13.93
N PRO A 286 -12.91 13.69 13.85
CA PRO A 286 -12.89 12.83 15.01
C PRO A 286 -12.02 13.48 16.09
N ALA A 287 -12.43 13.35 17.36
CA ALA A 287 -11.58 13.73 18.48
C ALA A 287 -10.19 13.11 18.27
N GLY A 288 -9.14 13.95 18.33
CA GLY A 288 -7.77 13.51 18.07
C GLY A 288 -7.39 12.30 18.91
N VAL A 289 -6.51 11.45 18.38
CA VAL A 289 -6.03 10.25 19.06
C VAL A 289 -5.10 10.65 20.20
N SER A 290 -5.33 10.09 21.39
CA SER A 290 -4.53 10.39 22.59
C SER A 290 -3.12 9.78 22.50
N ALA A 291 -2.17 10.38 23.23
CA ALA A 291 -0.81 9.84 23.35
C ALA A 291 -0.79 8.42 23.93
N SER A 292 -1.67 8.12 24.90
CA SER A 292 -1.79 6.78 25.49
C SER A 292 -2.29 5.74 24.49
N ALA A 293 -3.26 6.10 23.63
CA ALA A 293 -3.74 5.22 22.58
C ALA A 293 -2.66 4.94 21.53
N VAL A 294 -1.89 5.97 21.12
CA VAL A 294 -0.77 5.79 20.19
C VAL A 294 0.34 4.95 20.82
N ARG A 295 0.67 5.16 22.10
CA ARG A 295 1.64 4.35 22.85
C ARG A 295 1.27 2.88 22.81
N ALA A 296 0.04 2.55 23.24
CA ALA A 296 -0.45 1.18 23.31
C ALA A 296 -0.45 0.51 21.92
N ARG A 297 -0.85 1.25 20.88
CA ARG A 297 -0.82 0.73 19.51
C ARG A 297 0.61 0.48 19.03
N ALA A 298 1.51 1.43 19.19
CA ALA A 298 2.89 1.25 18.78
C ALA A 298 3.56 0.07 19.51
N ALA A 299 3.29 -0.06 20.82
CA ALA A 299 3.74 -1.19 21.61
C ALA A 299 3.24 -2.52 21.04
N ALA A 300 1.95 -2.62 20.70
CA ALA A 300 1.37 -3.81 20.09
C ALA A 300 1.93 -4.10 18.69
N SER A 301 1.98 -3.11 17.79
CA SER A 301 2.46 -3.28 16.40
C SER A 301 3.93 -3.69 16.33
N PHE A 302 4.76 -3.19 17.25
CA PHE A 302 6.19 -3.50 17.32
C PHE A 302 6.52 -4.56 18.38
N ALA A 303 5.52 -5.19 18.98
CA ALA A 303 5.66 -6.24 20.01
C ALA A 303 6.69 -5.87 21.11
N VAL A 304 6.52 -4.69 21.71
CA VAL A 304 7.27 -4.23 22.90
C VAL A 304 6.31 -3.89 24.04
N ALA A 305 6.83 -3.79 25.27
CA ALA A 305 6.04 -3.35 26.42
C ALA A 305 5.66 -1.86 26.28
N PRO A 306 4.41 -1.44 26.60
CA PRO A 306 3.99 -0.04 26.53
C PRO A 306 4.87 0.94 27.32
N GLU A 307 5.39 0.50 28.47
CA GLU A 307 6.26 1.28 29.36
C GLU A 307 7.59 1.61 28.69
N GLY A 308 8.04 0.75 27.77
CA GLY A 308 9.24 0.94 26.96
C GLY A 308 9.05 1.87 25.77
N VAL A 309 7.90 2.53 25.61
CA VAL A 309 7.58 3.39 24.47
C VAL A 309 7.42 4.85 24.90
N SER A 310 8.38 5.66 24.48
CA SER A 310 8.31 7.12 24.59
C SER A 310 7.39 7.70 23.52
N VAL A 311 6.62 8.73 23.86
CA VAL A 311 5.69 9.42 22.94
C VAL A 311 5.88 10.92 23.07
N THR A 312 6.13 11.59 21.94
CA THR A 312 6.23 13.05 21.86
C THR A 312 5.26 13.59 20.81
N SER A 313 4.76 14.81 21.03
CA SER A 313 3.92 15.52 20.05
C SER A 313 4.80 16.51 19.29
N ALA A 314 4.61 16.58 17.97
CA ALA A 314 5.19 17.63 17.14
C ALA A 314 4.17 18.08 16.09
N ARG A 315 4.47 19.19 15.40
CA ARG A 315 3.85 19.50 14.11
C ARG A 315 4.85 19.09 13.02
N THR A 316 4.39 18.42 11.98
CA THR A 316 5.25 18.19 10.82
C THR A 316 5.42 19.48 10.04
N PRO A 317 6.58 19.71 9.41
CA PRO A 317 6.68 20.68 8.32
C PRO A 317 5.63 20.33 7.25
N ALA A 318 5.03 21.33 6.61
CA ALA A 318 4.16 21.06 5.48
C ALA A 318 5.00 20.48 4.33
N GLU A 319 4.64 19.30 3.82
CA GLU A 319 5.29 18.69 2.64
C GLU A 319 5.03 19.51 1.35
N PHE A 320 4.11 20.48 1.38
CA PHE A 320 3.79 21.37 0.26
C PHE A 320 3.65 22.84 0.72
N PRO A 321 4.12 23.82 -0.08
CA PRO A 321 4.14 25.25 0.27
C PRO A 321 2.76 25.92 0.43
N VAL A 322 1.66 25.17 0.28
CA VAL A 322 0.28 25.71 0.31
C VAL A 322 -0.36 25.60 1.71
N ALA A 323 0.24 24.85 2.64
CA ALA A 323 -0.27 24.74 4.02
C ALA A 323 0.68 25.42 5.01
N SER A 324 0.23 26.52 5.63
CA SER A 324 1.02 27.33 6.58
C SER A 324 1.26 26.66 7.94
N VAL A 325 0.57 25.54 8.24
CA VAL A 325 0.80 24.72 9.43
C VAL A 325 0.59 23.25 9.05
N GLY A 326 1.63 22.42 9.16
CA GLY A 326 1.50 20.99 8.91
C GLY A 326 0.74 20.26 10.02
N PRO A 327 0.20 19.06 9.74
CA PRO A 327 -0.64 18.33 10.67
C PRO A 327 0.11 17.99 11.97
N ARG A 328 -0.65 17.93 13.07
CA ARG A 328 -0.11 17.45 14.35
C ARG A 328 0.17 15.95 14.24
N VAL A 329 1.32 15.53 14.74
CA VAL A 329 1.75 14.13 14.74
C VAL A 329 2.21 13.68 16.13
N TRP A 330 2.11 12.39 16.36
CA TRP A 330 2.74 11.69 17.47
C TRP A 330 3.99 10.97 16.96
N THR A 331 5.15 11.28 17.52
CA THR A 331 6.35 10.48 17.33
C THR A 331 6.50 9.54 18.50
N VAL A 332 6.73 8.27 18.22
CA VAL A 332 7.02 7.26 19.23
C VAL A 332 8.38 6.64 18.99
N LYS A 333 9.08 6.30 20.07
CA LYS A 333 10.38 5.64 20.02
C LYS A 333 10.52 4.61 21.12
N SER A 334 11.21 3.52 20.80
CA SER A 334 11.69 2.55 21.78
C SER A 334 13.09 2.08 21.41
N SER A 335 13.92 1.80 22.42
CA SER A 335 15.23 1.14 22.27
C SER A 335 15.15 -0.39 22.42
N HIS A 336 13.98 -0.93 22.77
CA HIS A 336 13.80 -2.36 23.03
C HIS A 336 13.91 -3.19 21.75
N THR A 337 14.23 -4.46 21.93
CA THR A 337 14.30 -5.43 20.84
C THR A 337 12.89 -5.74 20.29
N THR A 338 12.69 -5.45 19.01
CA THR A 338 11.41 -5.57 18.31
C THR A 338 11.55 -6.47 17.07
N PRO A 339 10.53 -7.25 16.69
CA PRO A 339 10.47 -7.85 15.37
C PRO A 339 10.26 -6.84 14.23
N GLY A 340 9.99 -5.57 14.53
CA GLY A 340 9.55 -4.60 13.53
C GLY A 340 8.10 -4.87 13.12
N LEU A 341 7.74 -4.43 11.91
CA LEU A 341 6.41 -4.69 11.32
C LEU A 341 6.40 -5.96 10.44
N GLU A 342 7.38 -6.84 10.63
CA GLU A 342 7.57 -8.05 9.83
C GLU A 342 7.29 -9.34 10.62
N LYS A 343 7.14 -10.46 9.91
CA LYS A 343 6.71 -11.75 10.48
C LYS A 343 7.76 -12.86 10.40
N ARG A 344 9.03 -12.56 10.10
CA ARG A 344 10.08 -13.58 9.94
C ARG A 344 10.62 -14.16 11.26
N GLY A 345 10.24 -13.61 12.40
CA GLY A 345 10.90 -13.92 13.66
C GLY A 345 12.30 -13.31 13.80
N LEU A 346 12.71 -12.45 12.86
CA LEU A 346 13.90 -11.60 13.04
C LEU A 346 13.65 -10.60 14.17
N ARG A 347 14.73 -10.16 14.81
CA ARG A 347 14.66 -9.16 15.88
C ARG A 347 15.71 -8.08 15.66
N PHE A 348 15.31 -6.84 15.92
CA PHE A 348 16.11 -5.65 15.72
C PHE A 348 16.08 -4.78 16.96
N THR A 349 17.13 -3.99 17.15
CA THR A 349 17.20 -3.04 18.25
C THR A 349 16.46 -1.76 17.89
N GLY A 350 15.37 -1.50 18.62
CA GLY A 350 14.64 -0.24 18.59
C GLY A 350 13.80 0.03 17.34
N PHE A 351 12.91 1.01 17.49
CA PHE A 351 12.11 1.56 16.41
C PHE A 351 11.78 3.04 16.65
N ARG A 352 11.43 3.71 15.56
CA ARG A 352 10.77 5.03 15.58
C ARG A 352 9.57 4.97 14.65
N ALA A 353 8.44 5.52 15.08
CA ALA A 353 7.25 5.64 14.25
C ALA A 353 6.59 7.01 14.43
N THR A 354 5.94 7.49 13.38
CA THR A 354 5.20 8.75 13.33
C THR A 354 3.76 8.44 12.97
N TYR A 355 2.81 8.94 13.77
CA TYR A 355 1.38 8.75 13.56
C TYR A 355 0.67 10.09 13.41
N SER A 356 -0.38 10.16 12.59
CA SER A 356 -1.29 11.30 12.55
C SER A 356 -1.98 11.46 13.90
N ALA A 357 -1.92 12.64 14.50
CA ALA A 357 -2.62 12.89 15.77
C ALA A 357 -4.14 12.97 15.60
N GLN A 358 -4.64 13.16 14.37
CA GLN A 358 -6.07 13.24 14.09
C GLN A 358 -6.68 11.86 13.85
N THR A 359 -6.07 11.06 12.99
CA THR A 359 -6.65 9.77 12.54
C THR A 359 -5.99 8.56 13.20
N GLY A 360 -4.85 8.77 13.84
CA GLY A 360 -3.98 7.71 14.31
C GLY A 360 -3.21 7.01 13.20
N GLN A 361 -3.35 7.37 11.91
CA GLN A 361 -2.66 6.68 10.81
C GLN A 361 -1.15 6.63 11.00
N LEU A 362 -0.55 5.46 10.78
CA LEU A 362 0.91 5.33 10.70
C LEU A 362 1.39 6.04 9.43
N LEU A 363 2.17 7.11 9.58
CA LEU A 363 2.68 7.93 8.49
C LEU A 363 4.08 7.48 8.06
N GLU A 364 4.92 7.11 9.02
CA GLU A 364 6.26 6.61 8.79
C GLU A 364 6.66 5.71 9.95
N ALA A 365 7.42 4.65 9.69
CA ALA A 365 8.22 4.00 10.72
C ALA A 365 9.52 3.45 10.16
N CYS A 366 10.47 3.27 11.07
CA CYS A 366 11.69 2.51 10.85
C CYS A 366 11.92 1.60 12.05
N TRP A 367 12.68 0.53 11.85
CA TRP A 367 13.20 -0.31 12.93
C TRP A 367 14.61 -0.80 12.61
N GLY A 368 15.36 -1.15 13.66
CA GLY A 368 16.75 -1.57 13.51
C GLY A 368 17.68 -0.46 13.00
N GLN A 369 18.66 -0.84 12.18
CA GLN A 369 19.67 0.11 11.68
C GLN A 369 19.08 1.09 10.65
N MET A 370 17.94 0.77 10.04
CA MET A 370 17.22 1.65 9.11
C MET A 370 16.56 2.86 9.78
N CYS A 371 16.67 2.99 11.11
CA CYS A 371 16.31 4.22 11.81
C CYS A 371 17.42 5.28 11.84
N ARG A 372 18.63 4.95 11.39
CA ARG A 372 19.77 5.88 11.39
C ARG A 372 19.95 6.64 10.07
N SER A 373 19.12 6.33 9.07
CA SER A 373 19.23 6.79 7.67
C SER A 373 18.31 7.95 7.32
#